data_AF-A0AAE6XSP7-F1
#
_entry.id   AF-A0AAE6XSP7-F1
#
_cell.length_a   1.000
_cell.length_b   1.000
_cell.length_c   1.000
_cell.angle_alpha   90.00
_cell.angle_beta   90.00
_cell.angle_gamma   90.00
#
_symmetry.space_group_name_H-M   'P 1'
#
loop_
_entity.id
_entity.type
_entity.pdbx_description
1 polymer ?
#
loop_
_entity_poly.entity_id
_entity_poly.type
_entity_poly.pdbx_seq_one_letter_code
_entity_poly.pdbx_strand_id
1 'polypeptide(L)'
;MTRYQVDSEAVLSATAAVQGSIGRIQAEVAGLHGQLADLQGSWSGSAATAFQGVVAEWKGTQQRVEEALASINQALSAAARQYAEVEEGNARMFAH
;
A
#
# COMPACT_ATOMS: atom_id res chain seq x y z
N MET A 1 -10.82 23.20 -24.77
CA MET A 1 -9.69 22.45 -24.19
C MET A 1 -9.98 22.24 -22.70
N THR A 2 -10.53 21.10 -22.31
CA THR A 2 -11.00 20.80 -20.93
C THR A 2 -10.48 19.48 -20.38
N ARG A 3 -9.47 18.88 -21.04
CA ARG A 3 -9.05 17.49 -20.76
C ARG A 3 -8.05 17.37 -19.60
N TYR A 4 -7.16 18.34 -19.43
CA TYR A 4 -6.12 18.30 -18.38
C TYR A 4 -6.69 18.31 -16.95
N GLN A 5 -7.65 19.19 -16.66
CA GLN A 5 -8.21 19.34 -15.31
C GLN A 5 -9.05 18.14 -14.86
N VAL A 6 -9.75 17.49 -15.80
CA VAL A 6 -10.56 16.28 -15.55
C VAL A 6 -9.68 15.06 -15.29
N ASP A 7 -8.54 14.94 -15.99
CA ASP A 7 -7.58 13.85 -15.77
C ASP A 7 -6.89 13.98 -14.39
N SER A 8 -6.59 15.20 -13.92
CA SER A 8 -5.94 15.42 -12.61
C SER A 8 -6.83 15.06 -11.41
N GLU A 9 -8.11 15.42 -11.42
CA GLU A 9 -9.04 15.04 -10.34
C GLU A 9 -9.23 13.51 -10.27
N ALA A 10 -9.29 12.84 -11.42
CA ALA A 10 -9.36 11.39 -11.49
C ALA A 10 -8.11 10.72 -10.90
N VAL A 11 -6.92 11.25 -11.16
CA VAL A 11 -5.65 10.74 -10.60
C VAL A 11 -5.57 10.94 -9.09
N LEU A 12 -6.01 12.09 -8.57
CA LEU A 12 -6.05 12.35 -7.13
C LEU A 12 -7.03 11.41 -6.42
N SER A 13 -8.23 11.23 -6.99
CA SER A 13 -9.24 10.31 -6.47
C SER A 13 -8.73 8.86 -6.49
N ALA A 14 -8.12 8.43 -7.59
CA ALA A 14 -7.51 7.10 -7.69
C ALA A 14 -6.39 6.90 -6.65
N THR A 15 -5.54 7.92 -6.44
CA THR A 15 -4.47 7.88 -5.43
C THR A 15 -5.04 7.70 -4.03
N ALA A 16 -6.08 8.45 -3.66
CA ALA A 16 -6.75 8.31 -2.37
C ALA A 16 -7.38 6.92 -2.19
N ALA A 17 -8.03 6.39 -3.24
CA ALA A 17 -8.60 5.05 -3.23
C ALA A 17 -7.54 3.96 -3.03
N VAL A 18 -6.37 4.11 -3.67
CA VAL A 18 -5.25 3.18 -3.50
C VAL A 18 -4.67 3.29 -2.08
N GLN A 19 -4.48 4.48 -1.53
CA GLN A 19 -4.03 4.65 -0.14
C GLN A 19 -4.99 3.99 0.86
N GLY A 20 -6.30 4.16 0.67
CA GLY A 20 -7.29 3.45 1.49
C GLY A 20 -7.21 1.93 1.36
N SER A 21 -6.89 1.42 0.17
CA SER A 21 -6.69 -0.01 -0.06
C SER A 21 -5.41 -0.53 0.61
N ILE A 22 -4.33 0.25 0.58
CA ILE A 22 -3.08 -0.06 1.28
C ILE A 22 -3.33 -0.20 2.78
N GLY A 23 -4.04 0.75 3.39
CA GLY A 23 -4.35 0.71 4.82
C GLY A 23 -5.17 -0.53 5.21
N ARG A 24 -6.14 -0.93 4.38
CA ARG A 24 -6.89 -2.18 4.60
C ARG A 24 -6.00 -3.41 4.51
N ILE A 25 -5.13 -3.50 3.50
CA ILE A 25 -4.20 -4.63 3.35
C ILE A 25 -3.28 -4.74 4.57
N GLN A 26 -2.74 -3.63 5.05
CA GLN A 26 -1.88 -3.63 6.25
C GLN A 26 -2.63 -4.13 7.48
N ALA A 27 -3.88 -3.72 7.67
CA ALA A 27 -4.71 -4.19 8.78
C ALA A 27 -4.99 -5.70 8.69
N GLU A 28 -5.34 -6.21 7.50
CA GLU A 28 -5.56 -7.63 7.26
C GLU A 28 -4.30 -8.47 7.50
N VAL A 29 -3.14 -8.01 7.02
CA VAL A 29 -1.85 -8.68 7.23
C VAL A 29 -1.49 -8.74 8.72
N ALA A 30 -1.67 -7.64 9.44
CA ALA A 30 -1.44 -7.61 10.89
C ALA A 30 -2.43 -8.51 11.64
N GLY A 31 -3.70 -8.53 11.22
CA GLY A 31 -4.74 -9.39 11.77
C GLY A 31 -4.42 -10.88 11.59
N LEU A 32 -4.01 -11.29 10.38
CA LEU A 32 -3.61 -12.67 10.11
C LEU A 32 -2.36 -13.07 10.91
N HIS A 33 -1.38 -12.18 11.06
CA HIS A 33 -0.23 -12.45 11.91
C HIS A 33 -0.64 -12.71 13.38
N GLY A 34 -1.57 -11.92 13.92
CA GLY A 34 -2.13 -12.14 15.26
C GLY A 34 -2.82 -13.50 15.40
N GLN A 35 -3.70 -13.84 14.45
CA GLN A 35 -4.41 -15.13 14.43
C GLN A 35 -3.44 -16.32 14.36
N LEU A 36 -2.39 -16.21 13.56
CA LEU A 36 -1.35 -17.24 13.47
C LEU A 36 -0.56 -17.35 14.78
N ALA A 37 -0.22 -16.24 15.43
CA ALA A 37 0.46 -16.25 16.73
C ALA A 37 -0.40 -16.92 17.82
N ASP A 38 -1.70 -16.63 17.86
CA ASP A 38 -2.64 -17.25 18.79
C ASP A 38 -2.75 -18.76 18.54
N LEU A 39 -2.88 -19.16 17.27
CA LEU A 39 -2.95 -20.57 16.89
C LEU A 39 -1.66 -21.31 17.27
N GLN A 40 -0.49 -20.70 17.10
CA GLN A 40 0.79 -21.26 17.53
C GLN A 40 0.80 -21.59 19.04
N GLY A 41 0.19 -20.74 19.87
CA GLY A 41 0.10 -20.95 21.31
C GLY A 41 -0.79 -22.14 21.72
N SER A 42 -1.72 -22.55 20.85
CA SER A 42 -2.61 -23.69 21.10
C SER A 42 -2.05 -25.05 20.65
N TRP A 43 -1.01 -25.05 19.82
CA TRP A 43 -0.40 -26.28 19.29
C TRP A 43 0.75 -26.73 20.21
N SER A 44 0.86 -28.03 20.45
CA SER A 44 1.93 -28.63 21.26
C SER A 44 2.56 -29.84 20.58
N GLY A 45 3.75 -30.23 21.02
CA GLY A 45 4.49 -31.37 20.44
C GLY A 45 5.00 -31.10 19.03
N SER A 46 5.12 -32.16 18.22
CA SER A 46 5.66 -32.08 16.84
C SER A 46 4.86 -31.15 15.92
N ALA A 47 3.55 -31.02 16.16
CA ALA A 47 2.68 -30.12 15.41
C ALA A 47 3.07 -28.65 15.61
N ALA A 48 3.49 -28.26 16.82
CA ALA A 48 3.93 -26.89 17.12
C ALA A 48 5.17 -26.51 16.30
N THR A 49 6.14 -27.42 16.16
CA THR A 49 7.35 -27.20 15.34
C THR A 49 7.00 -27.02 13.86
N ALA A 50 6.10 -27.84 13.32
CA ALA A 50 5.64 -27.67 11.93
C ALA A 50 4.93 -26.32 11.73
N PHE A 51 4.10 -25.92 12.69
CA PHE A 51 3.36 -24.66 12.63
C PHE A 51 4.28 -23.43 12.74
N GLN A 52 5.35 -23.50 13.55
CA GLN A 52 6.39 -22.44 13.60
C GLN A 52 7.01 -22.20 12.22
N GLY A 53 7.20 -23.24 11.41
CA GLY A 53 7.65 -23.11 10.02
C GLY A 53 6.69 -22.29 9.16
N VAL A 54 5.38 -22.55 9.28
CA VAL A 54 4.32 -21.80 8.59
C VAL A 54 4.32 -20.33 9.01
N VAL A 55 4.46 -20.05 10.31
CA VAL A 55 4.53 -18.67 10.84
C VAL A 55 5.77 -17.94 10.32
N ALA A 56 6.92 -18.63 10.21
CA ALA A 56 8.14 -18.05 9.65
C ALA A 56 7.99 -17.73 8.15
N GLU A 57 7.38 -18.63 7.38
CA GLU A 57 7.08 -18.40 5.96
C GLU A 57 6.10 -17.23 5.77
N TRP A 58 5.07 -17.16 6.62
CA TRP A 58 4.14 -16.04 6.65
C TRP A 58 4.85 -14.72 6.89
N LYS A 59 5.77 -14.65 7.87
CA LYS A 59 6.55 -13.44 8.15
C LYS A 59 7.35 -12.96 6.94
N GLY A 60 7.95 -13.87 6.17
CA GLY A 60 8.63 -13.53 4.92
C GLY A 60 7.68 -13.06 3.81
N THR A 61 6.41 -13.51 3.84
CA THR A 61 5.37 -13.04 2.92
C THR A 61 4.87 -11.65 3.33
N GLN A 62 4.65 -11.41 4.62
CA GLN A 62 4.32 -10.10 5.18
C GLN A 62 5.33 -9.03 4.77
N GLN A 63 6.63 -9.31 4.92
CA GLN A 63 7.68 -8.36 4.52
C GLN A 63 7.59 -7.99 3.03
N ARG A 64 7.36 -8.97 2.15
CA ARG A 64 7.18 -8.72 0.71
C ARG A 64 5.94 -7.86 0.42
N VAL A 65 4.86 -8.05 1.18
CA VAL A 65 3.67 -7.20 1.06
C VAL A 65 3.99 -5.77 1.50
N GLU A 66 4.65 -5.58 2.64
CA GLU A 66 5.05 -4.26 3.13
C GLU A 66 5.96 -3.52 2.12
N GLU A 67 6.93 -4.21 1.54
CA GLU A 67 7.80 -3.67 0.48
C GLU A 67 7.01 -3.25 -0.76
N ALA A 68 6.08 -4.10 -1.22
CA ALA A 68 5.23 -3.79 -2.37
C ALA A 68 4.34 -2.56 -2.12
N LEU A 69 3.74 -2.47 -0.93
CA LEU A 69 2.90 -1.33 -0.54
C LEU A 69 3.73 -0.04 -0.41
N ALA A 70 4.95 -0.12 0.12
CA ALA A 70 5.86 1.01 0.19
C ALA A 70 6.25 1.51 -1.21
N SER A 71 6.55 0.61 -2.14
CA SER A 71 6.85 0.94 -3.54
C SER A 71 5.67 1.63 -4.23
N ILE A 72 4.45 1.13 -4.04
CA ILE A 72 3.23 1.75 -4.58
C ILE A 72 3.05 3.18 -4.00
N ASN A 73 3.22 3.34 -2.69
CA ASN A 73 3.12 4.66 -2.05
C ASN A 73 4.16 5.66 -2.60
N GLN A 74 5.38 5.21 -2.83
CA GLN A 74 6.43 6.04 -3.43
C GLN A 74 6.07 6.46 -4.86
N ALA A 75 5.60 5.52 -5.69
CA ALA A 75 5.18 5.79 -7.06
C ALA A 75 4.02 6.79 -7.12
N LEU A 76 3.01 6.62 -6.26
CA LEU A 76 1.88 7.55 -6.16
C LEU A 76 2.30 8.94 -5.69
N SER A 77 3.20 9.02 -4.71
CA SER A 77 3.72 10.30 -4.21
C SER A 77 4.58 11.01 -5.26
N ALA A 78 5.30 10.27 -6.09
CA ALA A 78 6.02 10.83 -7.25
C ALA A 78 5.05 11.37 -8.31
N ALA A 79 4.02 10.59 -8.65
CA ALA A 79 2.99 11.02 -9.59
C ALA A 79 2.26 12.29 -9.11
N ALA A 80 1.86 12.35 -7.83
CA ALA A 80 1.19 13.51 -7.26
C ALA A 80 2.05 14.80 -7.33
N ARG A 81 3.36 14.70 -7.05
CA ARG A 81 4.30 15.83 -7.17
C ARG A 81 4.44 16.29 -8.61
N GLN A 82 4.63 15.36 -9.54
CA GLN A 82 4.76 15.68 -10.96
C GLN A 82 3.52 16.42 -11.49
N TYR A 83 2.32 16.02 -11.04
CA TYR A 83 1.07 16.68 -11.40
C TYR A 83 0.99 18.11 -10.84
N ALA A 84 1.37 18.32 -9.58
CA ALA A 84 1.37 19.65 -8.98
C ALA A 84 2.32 20.62 -9.71
N GLU A 85 3.49 20.15 -10.12
CA GLU A 85 4.45 20.94 -10.90
C GLU A 85 3.93 21.31 -12.29
N VAL A 86 3.25 20.39 -12.98
CA VAL A 86 2.64 20.65 -14.30
C VAL A 86 1.54 21.70 -14.19
N GLU A 87 0.69 21.62 -13.18
CA GLU A 87 -0.40 22.57 -12.98
C GLU A 87 0.14 23.97 -12.66
N GLU A 88 1.17 24.07 -11.82
CA GLU A 88 1.84 25.34 -11.53
C GLU A 88 2.51 25.94 -12.78
N GLY A 89 3.16 25.11 -13.59
CA GLY A 89 3.76 25.52 -14.86
C GLY A 89 2.72 26.07 -15.85
N ASN A 90 1.59 25.36 -15.99
CA ASN A 90 0.48 25.80 -16.83
C ASN A 90 -0.10 27.14 -16.33
N ALA A 91 -0.32 27.28 -15.01
CA ALA A 91 -0.84 28.51 -14.43
C ALA A 91 0.08 29.72 -14.71
N ARG A 92 1.41 29.53 -14.63
CA ARG A 92 2.38 30.58 -14.98
C ARG A 92 2.34 30.95 -16.46
N MET A 93 2.11 29.99 -17.35
CA MET A 93 2.04 30.22 -18.80
C MET A 93 0.86 31.11 -19.19
N PHE A 94 -0.25 31.05 -18.46
CA PHE A 94 -1.43 31.90 -18.69
C PHE A 94 -1.45 33.19 -17.83
N ALA A 95 -0.44 33.40 -16.98
CA ALA A 95 -0.28 34.62 -16.18
C ALA A 95 0.54 35.71 -16.90
N HIS A 96 0.85 35.50 -18.19
CA HIS A 96 1.43 36.47 -19.13
C HIS A 96 0.53 36.58 -20.37
#